data_AF-A0A963AY95-F1
#
_entry.id   AF-A0A963AY95-F1
#
_cell.length_a   1.000
_cell.length_b   1.000
_cell.length_c   1.000
_cell.angle_alpha   90.00
_cell.angle_beta   90.00
_cell.angle_gamma   90.00
#
_symmetry.space_group_name_H-M   'P 1'
#
loop_
_entity.id
_entity.type
_entity.pdbx_description
1 polymer ?
#
loop_
_entity_poly.entity_id
_entity_poly.type
_entity_poly.pdbx_seq_one_letter_code
_entity_poly.pdbx_strand_id
1 'polypeptide(L)'
;MTEQETLLDFPCKFSVKAMGLATDDFDLLVVEIINRHVPNLGEGAVRTRPSREGKYVSVTVTFEASSKAQLDAIYQALSANDRVLMSL
;
A
#
# COMPACT_ATOMS: atom_id res chain seq x y z
N MET A 1 11.98 3.04 -28.76
CA MET A 1 10.75 2.76 -27.99
C MET A 1 10.72 3.72 -26.82
N THR A 2 9.62 4.45 -26.70
CA THR A 2 9.50 5.68 -25.93
C THR A 2 9.17 5.45 -24.45
N GLU A 3 9.99 6.08 -23.60
CA GLU A 3 9.58 6.90 -22.44
C GLU A 3 9.02 6.19 -21.19
N GLN A 4 9.94 5.90 -20.25
CA GLN A 4 9.95 6.31 -18.82
C GLN A 4 10.76 5.31 -17.96
N GLU A 5 12.03 5.10 -18.33
CA GLU A 5 13.08 4.82 -17.34
C GLU A 5 13.33 6.11 -16.53
N THR A 6 12.32 6.54 -15.77
CA THR A 6 12.49 7.64 -14.83
C THR A 6 13.47 7.18 -13.76
N LEU A 7 14.55 7.96 -13.63
CA LEU A 7 15.54 7.96 -12.56
C LEU A 7 14.88 8.03 -11.17
N LEU A 8 14.29 6.92 -10.69
CA LEU A 8 13.94 6.81 -9.28
C LEU A 8 15.24 6.48 -8.53
N ASP A 9 15.80 7.50 -7.87
CA ASP A 9 16.89 7.33 -6.92
C ASP A 9 16.35 6.63 -5.68
N PHE A 10 16.53 5.31 -5.61
CA PHE A 10 16.17 4.53 -4.44
C PHE A 10 17.28 4.64 -3.37
N PRO A 11 16.92 4.75 -2.08
CA PRO A 11 15.57 4.64 -1.51
C PRO A 11 14.73 5.92 -1.66
N CYS A 12 13.47 5.77 -2.06
CA CYS A 12 12.50 6.87 -2.14
C CYS A 12 11.30 6.59 -1.24
N LYS A 13 10.77 7.63 -0.58
CA LYS A 13 9.55 7.49 0.23
C LYS A 13 8.31 7.50 -0.67
N PHE A 14 7.56 6.41 -0.63
CA PHE A 14 6.29 6.25 -1.33
C PHE A 14 5.16 6.01 -0.34
N SER A 15 3.97 6.49 -0.68
CA SER A 15 2.76 6.22 0.09
C SER A 15 1.77 5.49 -0.79
N VAL A 16 1.43 4.26 -0.42
CA VAL A 16 0.40 3.45 -1.09
C VAL A 16 -0.89 3.58 -0.31
N LYS A 17 -1.98 3.95 -0.98
CA LYS A 17 -3.32 4.00 -0.43
C LYS A 17 -4.13 2.83 -0.95
N ALA A 18 -4.50 1.91 -0.07
CA ALA A 18 -5.50 0.88 -0.35
C ALA A 18 -6.87 1.33 0.18
N MET A 19 -7.90 1.20 -0.64
CA MET A 19 -9.30 1.39 -0.26
C MET A 19 -10.05 0.07 -0.43
N GLY A 20 -10.79 -0.32 0.59
CA GLY A 20 -11.52 -1.57 0.61
C GLY A 20 -12.74 -1.51 1.53
N LEU A 21 -13.38 -2.65 1.72
CA LEU A 21 -14.48 -2.78 2.68
C LEU A 21 -13.96 -2.60 4.11
N ALA A 22 -14.67 -1.81 4.91
CA ALA A 22 -14.35 -1.61 6.32
C ALA A 22 -14.61 -2.91 7.10
N THR A 23 -13.56 -3.73 7.18
CA THR A 23 -13.53 -4.96 7.97
C THR A 23 -12.50 -4.76 9.06
N ASP A 24 -12.74 -5.29 10.26
CA ASP A 24 -11.84 -5.11 11.41
C ASP A 24 -10.42 -5.65 11.13
N ASP A 25 -10.29 -6.66 10.27
CA ASP A 25 -9.01 -7.23 9.85
C ASP A 25 -8.39 -6.57 8.60
N PHE A 26 -9.02 -5.54 8.00
CA PHE A 26 -8.55 -5.01 6.72
C PHE A 26 -7.23 -4.26 6.85
N ASP A 27 -7.05 -3.43 7.88
CA ASP A 27 -5.77 -2.76 8.08
C ASP A 27 -4.66 -3.76 8.43
N LEU A 28 -4.95 -4.75 9.28
CA LEU A 28 -4.01 -5.83 9.60
C LEU A 28 -3.57 -6.59 8.34
N LEU A 29 -4.52 -6.93 7.45
CA LEU A 29 -4.22 -7.62 6.19
C LEU A 29 -3.34 -6.76 5.27
N VAL A 30 -3.65 -5.47 5.12
CA VAL A 30 -2.83 -4.54 4.31
C VAL A 30 -1.43 -4.38 4.92
N VAL A 31 -1.34 -4.23 6.25
CA VAL A 31 -0.07 -4.13 6.97
C VAL A 31 0.75 -5.40 6.80
N GLU A 32 0.16 -6.59 6.92
CA GLU A 32 0.87 -7.86 6.79
C GLU A 32 1.45 -8.05 5.38
N ILE A 33 0.66 -7.74 4.35
CA ILE A 33 1.10 -7.78 2.95
C ILE A 33 2.30 -6.84 2.77
N ILE A 34 2.17 -5.58 3.18
CA ILE A 34 3.22 -4.59 2.95
C ILE A 34 4.46 -4.90 3.80
N ASN A 35 4.30 -5.33 5.05
CA ASN A 35 5.41 -5.70 5.93
C ASN A 35 6.22 -6.87 5.35
N ARG A 36 5.57 -7.84 4.70
CA ARG A 36 6.26 -8.93 3.99
C ARG A 36 7.20 -8.43 2.88
N HIS A 37 6.84 -7.33 2.22
CA HIS A 37 7.66 -6.72 1.17
C HIS A 37 8.60 -5.64 1.71
N VAL A 38 8.23 -4.96 2.81
CA VAL A 38 8.93 -3.82 3.39
C VAL A 38 9.04 -4.04 4.91
N PRO A 39 10.07 -4.78 5.36
CA PRO A 39 10.27 -5.05 6.78
C PRO A 39 10.64 -3.80 7.58
N ASN A 40 11.08 -2.74 6.90
CA ASN A 40 11.37 -1.43 7.50
C ASN A 40 10.15 -0.50 7.41
N LEU A 41 9.00 -0.99 7.87
CA LEU A 41 7.82 -0.16 8.02
C LEU A 41 7.97 0.66 9.31
N GLY A 42 8.20 1.97 9.18
CA GLY A 42 8.32 2.84 10.35
C GLY A 42 7.08 2.80 11.23
N GLU A 43 7.25 2.93 12.55
CA GLU A 43 6.13 3.01 13.48
C GLU A 43 5.23 4.20 13.11
N GLY A 44 3.95 3.94 12.78
CA GLY A 44 3.01 4.95 12.29
C GLY A 44 3.03 5.21 10.77
N ALA A 45 3.78 4.42 10.01
CA ALA A 45 3.72 4.41 8.54
C ALA A 45 2.31 4.12 8.00
N VAL A 46 1.52 3.35 8.76
CA VAL A 46 0.15 2.96 8.41
C VAL A 46 -0.83 3.92 9.03
N ARG A 47 -1.69 4.45 8.18
CA ARG A 47 -2.77 5.35 8.57
C ARG A 47 -4.08 4.84 8.02
N THR A 48 -4.88 4.30 8.92
CA THR A 48 -6.22 3.79 8.62
C THR A 48 -7.23 4.89 8.84
N ARG A 49 -8.08 5.13 7.85
CA ARG A 49 -9.16 6.11 7.91
C ARG A 49 -10.46 5.47 7.44
N PRO A 50 -11.42 5.22 8.36
CA PRO A 50 -12.74 4.74 7.98
C PRO A 50 -13.50 5.84 7.23
N SER A 51 -14.36 5.43 6.30
CA SER A 51 -15.29 6.33 5.62
C SER A 51 -16.37 6.82 6.57
N ARG A 52 -16.96 7.99 6.28
CA ARG A 52 -18.06 8.59 7.06
C ARG A 52 -19.24 7.66 7.28
N GLU A 53 -19.50 6.77 6.32
CA GLU A 53 -20.63 5.83 6.35
C GLU A 53 -20.27 4.46 6.96
N GLY A 54 -18.99 4.24 7.32
CA GLY A 54 -18.53 2.96 7.90
C GLY A 54 -18.50 1.78 6.93
N LYS A 55 -18.88 1.96 5.66
CA LYS A 55 -18.88 0.88 4.64
C LYS A 55 -17.49 0.57 4.07
N TYR A 56 -16.64 1.58 3.96
CA TYR A 56 -15.32 1.48 3.35
C TYR A 56 -14.25 2.02 4.27
N VAL A 57 -13.04 1.47 4.18
CA VAL A 57 -11.87 1.94 4.91
C VAL A 57 -10.75 2.25 3.91
N SER A 58 -10.02 3.32 4.19
CA SER A 58 -8.84 3.71 3.43
C SER A 58 -7.61 3.55 4.30
N VAL A 59 -6.71 2.65 3.92
CA VAL A 59 -5.44 2.41 4.59
C VAL A 59 -4.36 3.06 3.74
N THR A 60 -3.62 4.00 4.30
CA THR A 60 -2.48 4.64 3.65
C THR A 60 -1.21 4.18 4.32
N VAL A 61 -0.29 3.59 3.59
CA VAL A 61 0.96 3.05 4.12
C VAL A 61 2.14 3.75 3.45
N THR A 62 2.95 4.41 4.28
CA THR A 62 4.10 5.20 3.83
C THR A 62 5.38 4.46 4.14
N PHE A 63 6.17 4.14 3.11
CA PHE A 63 7.38 3.35 3.27
C PHE A 63 8.48 3.77 2.30
N GLU A 64 9.70 3.35 2.58
CA GLU A 64 10.84 3.57 1.69
C GLU A 64 10.89 2.44 0.66
N ALA A 65 10.43 2.75 -0.55
CA ALA A 65 10.59 1.85 -1.68
C ALA A 65 12.08 1.76 -2.01
N SER A 66 12.57 0.53 -2.14
CA SER A 66 13.94 0.26 -2.57
C SER A 66 14.02 -0.03 -4.08
N SER A 67 12.88 -0.34 -4.72
CA SER A 67 12.80 -0.64 -6.15
C SER A 67 11.37 -0.55 -6.68
N LYS A 68 11.22 -0.27 -7.98
CA LYS A 68 9.91 -0.27 -8.66
C LYS A 68 9.23 -1.64 -8.62
N ALA A 69 10.01 -2.73 -8.72
CA ALA A 69 9.49 -4.09 -8.62
C ALA A 69 8.87 -4.40 -7.24
N GLN A 70 9.40 -3.81 -6.16
CA GLN A 70 8.83 -3.95 -4.82
C GLN A 70 7.46 -3.27 -4.73
N LEU A 71 7.33 -2.07 -5.30
CA LEU A 71 6.05 -1.36 -5.39
C LEU A 71 5.03 -2.17 -6.20
N ASP A 72 5.42 -2.65 -7.38
CA ASP A 72 4.54 -3.46 -8.23
C ASP A 72 4.05 -4.73 -7.50
N ALA A 73 4.94 -5.43 -6.81
CA ALA A 73 4.58 -6.59 -6.01
C ALA A 73 3.56 -6.26 -4.90
N ILE A 74 3.72 -5.09 -4.24
CA ILE A 74 2.77 -4.62 -3.23
C ILE A 74 1.42 -4.30 -3.86
N TYR A 75 1.39 -3.53 -4.95
CA TYR A 75 0.14 -3.21 -5.65
C TYR A 75 -0.56 -4.46 -6.17
N GLN A 76 0.18 -5.42 -6.71
CA GLN A 76 -0.37 -6.71 -7.13
C GLN A 76 -0.90 -7.51 -5.95
N ALA A 77 -0.18 -7.61 -4.84
CA ALA A 77 -0.64 -8.33 -3.66
C ALA A 77 -1.89 -7.69 -3.05
N LEU A 78 -1.96 -6.36 -3.02
CA LEU A 78 -3.15 -5.62 -2.60
C LEU A 78 -4.31 -5.88 -3.56
N SER A 79 -4.11 -5.69 -4.87
CA SER A 79 -5.13 -5.89 -5.90
C SER A 79 -5.61 -7.34 -6.02
N ALA A 80 -4.74 -8.31 -5.72
CA ALA A 80 -5.07 -9.73 -5.68
C ALA A 80 -5.99 -10.09 -4.50
N ASN A 81 -6.12 -9.22 -3.50
CA ASN A 81 -7.10 -9.40 -2.44
C ASN A 81 -8.45 -8.84 -2.87
N ASP A 82 -9.47 -9.69 -2.95
CA ASP A 82 -10.88 -9.32 -3.23
C ASP A 82 -11.43 -8.22 -2.32
N ARG A 83 -10.83 -8.03 -1.13
CA ARG A 83 -11.22 -6.98 -0.17
C ARG A 83 -10.77 -5.59 -0.60
N VAL A 84 -9.72 -5.48 -1.42
CA VAL A 84 -9.18 -4.21 -1.92
C VAL A 84 -9.94 -3.84 -3.19
N LEU A 85 -10.71 -2.77 -3.11
CA LEU A 85 -11.49 -2.26 -4.24
C LEU A 85 -10.67 -1.34 -5.13
N MET A 86 -9.69 -0.63 -4.53
CA MET A 86 -8.86 0.33 -5.25
C MET A 86 -7.54 0.54 -4.52
N SER A 87 -6.43 0.61 -5.25
CA SER A 87 -5.11 0.99 -4.74
C SER A 87 -4.55 2.18 -5.54
N LEU A 88 -4.06 3.21 -4.86
CA LEU A 88 -3.41 4.39 -5.43
C LEU A 88 -2.01 4.59 -4.88
#